data_AF-A0A934MVX3-F1
#
_entry.id   AF-A0A934MVX3-F1
#
_cell.length_a   1.000
_cell.length_b   1.000
_cell.length_c   1.000
_cell.angle_alpha   90.00
_cell.angle_beta   90.00
_cell.angle_gamma   90.00
#
_symmetry.space_group_name_H-M   'P 1'
#
loop_
_entity.id
_entity.type
_entity.pdbx_description
1 polymer ?
#
loop_
_entity_poly.entity_id
_entity_poly.type
_entity_poly.pdbx_seq_one_letter_code
_entity_poly.pdbx_strand_id
1 'polypeptide(L)'
;MKDKSPLGLNEWLDFLKNKKFPVKADNLSRLQTQIKRTEDTLDKMQSSIASEPLLAFVILNEANRVVPNKNSEIKTPFHAASMVGMNGIENLFVKLTTYKLTGKRPAHLAAFLKQVQTSYEAATIARHLSIEKLSSHEDDIFWITLFRDTTRWLLWFHAYPVMEELDKKIKQGQSANKAEMDILGCRLDEITVHMCNHWGTPAPIIESFLTKHIPNSQELQALAHLAHHQEELPGFIEDKRLTILANSPLIFSYCANKIAHEATNNGWESKNLPFFYRILATVIHCYHSKIIHSVHLASTEAARLYNNGGKAPLANQLLDPNLYLNKKTTIAVARTTNAPILTLKKQVSQSQLGAKEKANLALKAIKQSIKNAKRTIVLKHSNNKVSPLFQFGYDTEKLKKTQWNTPSKVFEKLSKKRSATHLSGAKLKNLLKDLPHTADQLINNNSELMLASAPISSTEVIIFWLETSNKFDEKNYKDLKQIVALISHTI
;
A
#
# COMPACT_ATOMS: atom_id res chain seq x y z
N MET A 1 15.46 30.10 24.28
CA MET A 1 16.16 28.81 24.43
C MET A 1 15.33 27.76 23.72
N LYS A 2 15.90 27.01 22.76
CA LYS A 2 15.19 25.86 22.17
C LYS A 2 15.20 24.78 23.25
N ASP A 3 14.06 24.50 23.87
CA ASP A 3 13.95 23.34 24.75
C ASP A 3 14.39 22.12 23.95
N LYS A 4 15.46 21.48 24.42
CA LYS A 4 15.97 20.24 23.84
C LYS A 4 14.84 19.22 23.96
N SER A 5 14.46 18.60 22.84
CA SER A 5 13.45 17.55 22.85
C SER A 5 13.91 16.39 23.74
N PRO A 6 13.00 15.73 24.49
CA PRO A 6 13.35 14.60 25.34
C PRO A 6 14.07 13.50 24.55
N LEU A 7 15.06 12.86 25.17
CA LEU A 7 15.81 11.76 24.60
C LEU A 7 15.99 10.63 25.62
N GLY A 8 15.55 9.43 25.25
CA GLY A 8 15.57 8.25 26.11
C GLY A 8 14.30 8.11 26.95
N LEU A 9 14.10 6.90 27.49
CA LEU A 9 12.85 6.50 28.12
C LEU A 9 12.43 7.44 29.26
N ASN A 10 13.32 7.69 30.22
CA ASN A 10 12.98 8.48 31.42
C ASN A 10 12.54 9.91 31.09
N GLU A 11 13.25 10.59 30.18
CA GLU A 11 12.89 11.96 29.77
C GLU A 11 11.52 11.99 29.07
N TRP A 12 11.21 11.00 28.23
CA TRP A 12 9.89 10.88 27.60
C TRP A 12 8.77 10.62 28.60
N LEU A 13 9.02 9.78 29.60
CA LEU A 13 8.04 9.52 30.66
C LEU A 13 7.75 10.81 31.45
N ASP A 14 8.78 11.55 31.86
CA ASP A 14 8.60 12.79 32.61
C ASP A 14 7.94 13.90 31.79
N PHE A 15 8.24 13.95 30.48
CA PHE A 15 7.54 14.82 29.55
C PHE A 15 6.04 14.49 29.47
N LEU A 16 5.68 13.21 29.28
CA LEU A 16 4.30 12.78 29.05
C LEU A 16 3.42 12.75 30.30
N LYS A 17 3.98 12.43 31.49
CA LYS A 17 3.23 12.43 32.77
C LYS A 17 2.48 13.74 33.02
N ASN A 18 3.06 14.86 32.60
CA ASN A 18 2.52 16.20 32.83
C ASN A 18 1.63 16.71 31.69
N LYS A 19 1.38 15.90 30.64
CA LYS A 19 0.56 16.32 29.50
C LYS A 19 -0.91 16.00 29.72
N LYS A 20 -1.75 16.95 29.29
CA LYS A 20 -3.20 16.79 29.26
C LYS A 20 -3.65 16.05 28.00
N PHE A 21 -4.80 15.38 28.11
CA PHE A 21 -5.38 14.60 27.03
C PHE A 21 -6.24 15.47 26.11
N PRO A 22 -5.93 15.57 24.80
CA PRO A 22 -6.69 16.40 23.87
C PRO A 22 -8.10 15.85 23.56
N VAL A 23 -9.11 16.71 23.69
CA VAL A 23 -10.53 16.44 23.36
C VAL A 23 -11.15 17.60 22.60
N LYS A 24 -12.21 17.36 21.80
CA LYS A 24 -12.91 18.46 21.11
C LYS A 24 -13.59 19.38 22.10
N ALA A 25 -13.42 20.70 21.90
CA ALA A 25 -14.05 21.72 22.72
C ALA A 25 -15.58 21.57 22.78
N ASP A 26 -16.22 21.34 21.63
CA ASP A 26 -17.69 21.24 21.52
C ASP A 26 -18.23 19.98 22.21
N ASN A 27 -17.49 18.87 22.18
CA ASN A 27 -17.93 17.66 22.90
C ASN A 27 -17.74 17.81 24.40
N LEU A 28 -16.64 18.43 24.85
CA LEU A 28 -16.41 18.68 26.27
C LEU A 28 -17.47 19.63 26.85
N SER A 29 -17.82 20.72 26.15
CA SER A 29 -18.86 21.65 26.61
C SER A 29 -20.24 21.00 26.63
N ARG A 30 -20.55 20.15 25.64
CA ARG A 30 -21.77 19.33 25.63
C ARG A 30 -21.83 18.41 26.83
N LEU A 31 -20.76 17.67 27.12
CA LEU A 31 -20.72 16.74 28.24
C LEU A 31 -20.81 17.46 29.60
N GLN A 32 -20.11 18.58 29.77
CA GLN A 32 -20.23 19.45 30.96
C GLN A 32 -21.67 19.93 31.17
N THR A 33 -22.38 20.24 30.10
CA THR A 33 -23.79 20.65 30.15
C THR A 33 -24.68 19.46 30.54
N GLN A 34 -24.45 18.28 29.96
CA GLN A 34 -25.23 17.08 30.27
C GLN A 34 -25.06 16.65 31.74
N ILE A 35 -23.84 16.69 32.28
CA ILE A 35 -23.58 16.31 33.69
C ILE A 35 -24.31 17.24 34.68
N LYS A 36 -24.47 18.53 34.34
CA LYS A 36 -25.17 19.49 35.19
C LYS A 36 -26.69 19.37 35.16
N ARG A 37 -27.26 18.63 34.20
CA ARG A 37 -28.70 18.44 34.06
C ARG A 37 -29.13 17.22 34.89
N THR A 38 -30.07 17.42 35.81
CA THR A 38 -30.60 16.37 36.69
C THR A 38 -31.40 15.28 35.97
N GLU A 39 -31.83 15.52 34.72
CA GLU A 39 -32.65 14.60 33.91
C GLU A 39 -31.83 13.74 32.92
N ASP A 40 -30.53 13.99 32.81
CA ASP A 40 -29.65 13.22 31.93
C ASP A 40 -29.18 11.94 32.64
N THR A 41 -28.99 10.88 31.85
CA THR A 41 -28.47 9.59 32.33
C THR A 41 -27.13 9.29 31.67
N LEU A 42 -26.33 8.42 32.28
CA LEU A 42 -25.05 8.00 31.70
C LEU A 42 -25.24 7.34 30.32
N ASP A 43 -26.36 6.66 30.11
CA ASP A 43 -26.71 6.06 28.81
C ASP A 43 -26.83 7.12 27.71
N LYS A 44 -27.44 8.27 28.00
CA LYS A 44 -27.52 9.40 27.06
C LYS A 44 -26.14 10.01 26.73
N MET A 45 -25.14 9.81 27.60
CA MET A 45 -23.77 10.33 27.43
C MET A 45 -22.84 9.36 26.68
N GLN A 46 -23.25 8.11 26.46
CA GLN A 46 -22.41 7.09 25.82
C GLN A 46 -21.92 7.54 24.44
N SER A 47 -22.78 8.16 23.63
CA SER A 47 -22.39 8.68 22.31
C SER A 47 -21.33 9.79 22.42
N SER A 48 -21.46 10.70 23.38
CA SER A 48 -20.48 11.75 23.66
C SER A 48 -19.13 11.15 24.09
N ILE A 49 -19.15 10.12 24.95
CA ILE A 49 -17.92 9.45 25.43
C ILE A 49 -17.26 8.68 24.28
N ALA A 50 -18.00 7.90 23.51
CA ALA A 50 -17.49 7.11 22.39
C ALA A 50 -16.89 7.98 21.27
N SER A 51 -17.44 9.19 21.08
CA SER A 51 -16.97 10.13 20.07
C SER A 51 -15.63 10.81 20.41
N GLU A 52 -15.18 10.72 21.67
CA GLU A 52 -13.91 11.29 22.13
C GLU A 52 -13.03 10.20 22.76
N PRO A 53 -12.12 9.58 21.98
CA PRO A 53 -11.40 8.38 22.43
C PRO A 53 -10.50 8.64 23.63
N LEU A 54 -9.90 9.82 23.76
CA LEU A 54 -9.06 10.13 24.92
C LEU A 54 -9.86 10.43 26.19
N LEU A 55 -11.10 10.89 26.08
CA LEU A 55 -12.00 10.95 27.23
C LEU A 55 -12.35 9.53 27.67
N ALA A 56 -12.74 8.67 26.72
CA ALA A 56 -13.03 7.25 26.98
C ALA A 56 -11.85 6.53 27.64
N PHE A 57 -10.62 6.79 27.19
CA PHE A 57 -9.39 6.26 27.80
C PHE A 57 -9.19 6.72 29.24
N VAL A 58 -9.36 8.03 29.51
CA VAL A 58 -9.18 8.57 30.86
C VAL A 58 -10.23 8.04 31.83
N ILE A 59 -11.49 7.87 31.38
CA ILE A 59 -12.56 7.23 32.16
C ILE A 59 -12.22 5.75 32.44
N LEU A 60 -11.75 5.01 31.43
CA LEU A 60 -11.35 3.61 31.57
C LEU A 60 -10.25 3.43 32.62
N ASN A 61 -9.21 4.26 32.55
CA ASN A 61 -8.09 4.23 33.50
C ASN A 61 -8.54 4.62 34.91
N GLU A 62 -9.40 5.64 35.04
CA GLU A 62 -9.93 6.04 36.35
C GLU A 62 -10.74 4.93 36.99
N ALA A 63 -11.59 4.24 36.23
CA ALA A 63 -12.39 3.13 36.74
C ALA A 63 -11.51 1.99 37.29
N ASN A 64 -10.44 1.62 36.58
CA ASN A 64 -9.50 0.58 37.03
C ASN A 64 -8.61 1.04 38.21
N ARG A 65 -8.40 2.35 38.37
CA ARG A 65 -7.72 2.92 39.54
C ARG A 65 -8.58 2.85 40.80
N VAL A 66 -9.86 3.19 40.68
CA VAL A 66 -10.81 3.30 41.81
C VAL A 66 -11.37 1.92 42.20
N VAL A 67 -11.51 1.01 41.24
CA VAL A 67 -12.01 -0.34 41.46
C VAL A 67 -10.88 -1.35 41.18
N PRO A 68 -9.92 -1.53 42.11
CA PRO A 68 -8.86 -2.53 41.98
C PRO A 68 -9.40 -3.95 42.24
N ASN A 69 -10.46 -4.35 41.53
CA ASN A 69 -10.99 -5.71 41.63
C ASN A 69 -10.06 -6.65 40.85
N LYS A 70 -9.33 -7.52 41.57
CA LYS A 70 -8.34 -8.43 40.97
C LYS A 70 -8.95 -9.51 40.05
N ASN A 71 -10.27 -9.71 40.09
CA ASN A 71 -10.94 -10.82 39.39
C ASN A 71 -11.66 -10.41 38.11
N SER A 72 -11.86 -9.11 37.84
CA SER A 72 -12.52 -8.64 36.61
C SER A 72 -12.10 -7.20 36.29
N GLU A 73 -11.06 -7.03 35.47
CA GLU A 73 -10.66 -5.71 34.97
C GLU A 73 -11.76 -5.10 34.10
N ILE A 74 -11.95 -3.78 34.23
CA ILE A 74 -12.91 -3.02 33.43
C ILE A 74 -12.24 -2.73 32.09
N LYS A 75 -12.78 -3.30 31.00
CA LYS A 75 -12.14 -3.23 29.67
C LYS A 75 -12.84 -2.29 28.69
N THR A 76 -14.09 -1.89 28.97
CA THR A 76 -14.87 -1.02 28.08
C THR A 76 -15.14 0.35 28.72
N PRO A 77 -15.06 1.45 27.95
CA PRO A 77 -15.35 2.79 28.45
C PRO A 77 -16.77 2.98 28.98
N PHE A 78 -17.75 2.25 28.47
CA PHE A 78 -19.14 2.34 28.92
C PHE A 78 -19.32 1.75 30.32
N HIS A 79 -18.79 0.56 30.55
CA HIS A 79 -18.77 -0.04 31.89
C HIS A 79 -17.97 0.84 32.86
N ALA A 80 -16.83 1.38 32.41
CA ALA A 80 -16.03 2.32 33.17
C ALA A 80 -16.80 3.60 33.55
N ALA A 81 -17.56 4.18 32.61
CA ALA A 81 -18.37 5.37 32.87
C ALA A 81 -19.44 5.11 33.94
N SER A 82 -20.09 3.94 33.91
CA SER A 82 -21.03 3.51 34.95
C SER A 82 -20.38 3.36 36.32
N MET A 83 -19.14 2.84 36.38
CA MET A 83 -18.41 2.66 37.64
C MET A 83 -17.87 3.98 38.21
N VAL A 84 -17.42 4.89 37.34
CA VAL A 84 -16.88 6.21 37.75
C VAL A 84 -18.01 7.18 38.12
N GLY A 85 -19.17 7.09 37.46
CA GLY A 85 -20.30 7.99 37.67
C GLY A 85 -20.08 9.40 37.11
N MET A 86 -21.15 10.20 37.05
CA MET A 86 -21.09 11.55 36.45
C MET A 86 -20.15 12.50 37.19
N ASN A 87 -20.18 12.52 38.52
CA ASN A 87 -19.29 13.35 39.34
C ASN A 87 -17.82 12.93 39.16
N GLY A 88 -17.57 11.62 39.05
CA GLY A 88 -16.23 11.11 38.74
C GLY A 88 -15.74 11.57 37.37
N ILE A 89 -16.62 11.55 36.36
CA ILE A 89 -16.31 12.04 35.01
C ILE A 89 -16.01 13.55 35.03
N GLU A 90 -16.77 14.35 35.78
CA GLU A 90 -16.53 15.80 35.92
C GLU A 90 -15.14 16.08 36.52
N ASN A 91 -14.75 15.33 37.55
CA ASN A 91 -13.42 15.44 38.16
C ASN A 91 -12.27 15.13 37.19
N LEU A 92 -12.53 14.39 36.11
CA LEU A 92 -11.52 14.08 35.10
C LEU A 92 -11.26 15.24 34.12
N PHE A 93 -12.13 16.24 34.07
CA PHE A 93 -11.98 17.36 33.12
C PHE A 93 -10.69 18.16 33.33
N VAL A 94 -10.14 18.17 34.54
CA VAL A 94 -8.85 18.83 34.82
C VAL A 94 -7.67 18.20 34.06
N LYS A 95 -7.78 16.91 33.73
CA LYS A 95 -6.78 16.13 32.96
C LYS A 95 -6.88 16.38 31.44
N LEU A 96 -7.93 17.08 30.99
CA LEU A 96 -8.22 17.27 29.57
C LEU A 96 -7.74 18.64 29.07
N THR A 97 -7.39 18.71 27.78
CA THR A 97 -7.14 19.95 27.06
C THR A 97 -8.00 19.98 25.81
N THR A 98 -8.48 21.16 25.41
CA THR A 98 -9.42 21.27 24.30
C THR A 98 -8.72 21.66 22.99
N TYR A 99 -9.24 21.15 21.88
CA TYR A 99 -8.92 21.62 20.54
C TYR A 99 -10.19 21.94 19.76
N LYS A 100 -10.07 22.77 18.71
CA LYS A 100 -11.17 23.17 17.83
C LYS A 100 -10.91 22.69 16.41
N LEU A 101 -11.96 22.31 15.70
CA LEU A 101 -11.90 21.89 14.29
C LEU A 101 -12.24 23.02 13.31
N THR A 102 -12.53 24.23 13.81
CA THR A 102 -12.92 25.37 12.98
C THR A 102 -11.70 25.97 12.27
N GLY A 103 -11.85 26.25 10.97
CA GLY A 103 -10.82 26.89 10.15
C GLY A 103 -9.67 25.96 9.72
N LYS A 104 -8.52 26.55 9.38
CA LYS A 104 -7.34 25.82 8.94
C LYS A 104 -6.66 25.12 10.13
N ARG A 105 -6.67 23.79 10.12
CA ARG A 105 -6.08 22.97 11.18
C ARG A 105 -4.55 23.15 11.25
N PRO A 106 -3.96 23.35 12.45
CA PRO A 106 -2.53 23.23 12.66
C PRO A 106 -2.01 21.84 12.27
N ALA A 107 -0.74 21.75 11.86
CA ALA A 107 -0.13 20.50 11.39
C ALA A 107 -0.16 19.39 12.46
N HIS A 108 0.15 19.72 13.73
CA HIS A 108 0.08 18.78 14.85
C HIS A 108 -1.32 18.20 15.05
N LEU A 109 -2.36 19.05 14.96
CA LEU A 109 -3.74 18.61 15.13
C LEU A 109 -4.18 17.71 13.97
N ALA A 110 -3.84 18.06 12.73
CA ALA A 110 -4.14 17.22 11.57
C ALA A 110 -3.45 15.85 11.66
N ALA A 111 -2.18 15.82 12.10
CA ALA A 111 -1.43 14.58 12.27
C ALA A 111 -1.97 13.73 13.43
N PHE A 112 -2.33 14.35 14.57
CA PHE A 112 -3.02 13.67 15.68
C PHE A 112 -4.32 13.01 15.21
N LEU A 113 -5.22 13.75 14.55
CA LEU A 113 -6.50 13.22 14.07
C LEU A 113 -6.30 12.10 13.03
N LYS A 114 -5.27 12.23 12.17
CA LYS A 114 -4.88 11.16 11.24
C LYS A 114 -4.56 9.87 12.00
N GLN A 115 -3.78 9.94 13.08
CA GLN A 115 -3.43 8.74 13.87
C GLN A 115 -4.65 8.16 14.60
N VAL A 116 -5.49 9.02 15.19
CA VAL A 116 -6.74 8.56 15.81
C VAL A 116 -7.62 7.82 14.79
N GLN A 117 -7.71 8.33 13.56
CA GLN A 117 -8.46 7.64 12.50
C GLN A 117 -7.86 6.27 12.15
N THR A 118 -6.53 6.18 12.04
CA THR A 118 -5.83 4.91 11.77
C THR A 118 -6.11 3.88 12.86
N SER A 119 -6.13 4.31 14.13
CA SER A 119 -6.38 3.41 15.25
C SER A 119 -7.85 2.95 15.31
N TYR A 120 -8.82 3.78 14.90
CA TYR A 120 -10.21 3.34 14.72
C TYR A 120 -10.32 2.25 13.65
N GLU A 121 -9.66 2.43 12.51
CA GLU A 121 -9.63 1.42 11.45
C GLU A 121 -8.97 0.12 11.93
N ALA A 122 -7.84 0.22 12.66
CA ALA A 122 -7.20 -0.94 13.28
C ALA A 122 -8.16 -1.67 14.24
N ALA A 123 -8.87 -0.92 15.10
CA ALA A 123 -9.81 -1.48 16.05
C ALA A 123 -10.98 -2.18 15.38
N THR A 124 -11.54 -1.62 14.30
CA THR A 124 -12.60 -2.25 13.51
C THR A 124 -12.10 -3.52 12.83
N ILE A 125 -10.88 -3.51 12.26
CA ILE A 125 -10.26 -4.71 11.68
C ILE A 125 -10.09 -5.81 12.74
N ALA A 126 -9.53 -5.49 13.90
CA ALA A 126 -9.35 -6.45 14.98
C ALA A 126 -10.67 -7.04 15.46
N ARG A 127 -11.72 -6.21 15.59
CA ARG A 127 -13.07 -6.65 15.96
C ARG A 127 -13.62 -7.66 14.96
N HIS A 128 -13.58 -7.35 13.66
CA HIS A 128 -14.03 -8.27 12.60
C HIS A 128 -13.32 -9.62 12.66
N LEU A 129 -11.99 -9.60 12.76
CA LEU A 129 -11.20 -10.83 12.84
C LEU A 129 -11.52 -11.65 14.09
N SER A 130 -11.79 -10.99 15.22
CA SER A 130 -12.18 -11.67 16.46
C SER A 130 -13.58 -12.32 16.36
N ILE A 131 -14.52 -11.67 15.67
CA ILE A 131 -15.85 -12.24 15.40
C ILE A 131 -15.74 -13.46 14.49
N GLU A 132 -14.91 -13.39 13.45
CA GLU A 132 -14.68 -14.54 12.55
C GLU A 132 -14.04 -15.73 13.25
N LYS A 133 -13.23 -15.48 14.28
CA LYS A 133 -12.66 -16.51 15.15
C LYS A 133 -13.65 -17.01 16.21
N LEU A 134 -14.87 -16.47 16.26
CA LEU A 134 -15.89 -16.77 17.27
C LEU A 134 -15.42 -16.45 18.71
N SER A 135 -14.64 -15.38 18.87
CA SER A 135 -14.27 -14.87 20.19
C SER A 135 -15.47 -14.18 20.85
N SER A 136 -15.74 -14.46 22.12
CA SER A 136 -16.87 -13.86 22.87
C SER A 136 -16.60 -12.46 23.43
N HIS A 137 -15.47 -11.83 23.05
CA HIS A 137 -14.99 -10.57 23.64
C HIS A 137 -14.55 -9.57 22.56
N GLU A 138 -15.30 -9.47 21.46
CA GLU A 138 -14.99 -8.62 20.32
C GLU A 138 -14.94 -7.12 20.65
N ASP A 139 -15.78 -6.66 21.58
CA ASP A 139 -15.81 -5.28 22.04
C ASP A 139 -14.57 -4.93 22.88
N ASP A 140 -14.09 -5.86 23.71
CA ASP A 140 -12.84 -5.69 24.45
C ASP A 140 -11.67 -5.51 23.47
N ILE A 141 -11.63 -6.35 22.42
CA ILE A 141 -10.58 -6.30 21.40
C ILE A 141 -10.60 -4.99 20.62
N PHE A 142 -11.77 -4.42 20.35
CA PHE A 142 -11.88 -3.10 19.75
C PHE A 142 -11.16 -2.04 20.61
N TRP A 143 -11.50 -1.94 21.90
CA TRP A 143 -10.93 -0.93 22.78
C TRP A 143 -9.45 -1.16 23.09
N ILE A 144 -9.05 -2.42 23.27
CA ILE A 144 -7.64 -2.81 23.42
C ILE A 144 -6.85 -2.31 22.22
N THR A 145 -7.34 -2.58 21.01
CA THR A 145 -6.65 -2.22 19.77
C THR A 145 -6.60 -0.71 19.55
N LEU A 146 -7.68 0.00 19.88
CA LEU A 146 -7.76 1.45 19.76
C LEU A 146 -6.74 2.15 20.68
N PHE A 147 -6.66 1.73 21.94
CA PHE A 147 -5.82 2.38 22.95
C PHE A 147 -4.34 2.00 22.92
N ARG A 148 -3.95 1.03 22.08
CA ARG A 148 -2.52 0.77 21.80
C ARG A 148 -1.78 2.00 21.31
N ASP A 149 -2.43 2.87 20.55
CA ASP A 149 -1.79 4.05 19.99
C ASP A 149 -1.90 5.30 20.89
N THR A 150 -2.43 5.20 22.11
CA THR A 150 -2.69 6.39 22.95
C THR A 150 -1.43 7.25 23.17
N THR A 151 -0.29 6.63 23.47
CA THR A 151 1.00 7.35 23.61
C THR A 151 1.44 7.96 22.28
N ARG A 152 1.28 7.24 21.17
CA ARG A 152 1.55 7.75 19.81
C ARG A 152 0.71 9.00 19.54
N TRP A 153 -0.57 8.99 19.87
CA TRP A 153 -1.45 10.15 19.70
C TRP A 153 -0.95 11.36 20.50
N LEU A 154 -0.60 11.17 21.77
CA LEU A 154 -0.08 12.25 22.61
C LEU A 154 1.22 12.83 22.07
N LEU A 155 2.11 12.00 21.53
CA LEU A 155 3.34 12.47 20.89
C LEU A 155 3.07 13.28 19.62
N TRP A 156 2.12 12.88 18.77
CA TRP A 156 1.74 13.68 17.60
C TRP A 156 1.12 15.02 17.98
N PHE A 157 0.41 15.09 19.11
CA PHE A 157 -0.21 16.31 19.60
C PHE A 157 0.78 17.24 20.30
N HIS A 158 1.59 16.72 21.23
CA HIS A 158 2.47 17.51 22.12
C HIS A 158 3.93 17.58 21.65
N ALA A 159 4.39 16.66 20.82
CA ALA A 159 5.77 16.52 20.35
C ALA A 159 5.86 16.38 18.81
N TYR A 160 5.01 17.12 18.09
CA TYR A 160 4.88 17.02 16.62
C TYR A 160 6.21 17.06 15.85
N PRO A 161 7.16 18.00 16.10
CA PRO A 161 8.40 18.06 15.32
C PRO A 161 9.23 16.77 15.41
N VAL A 162 9.26 16.14 16.58
CA VAL A 162 9.97 14.88 16.81
C VAL A 162 9.31 13.74 16.03
N MET A 163 7.98 13.64 16.10
CA MET A 163 7.23 12.61 15.39
C MET A 163 7.28 12.80 13.86
N GLU A 164 7.31 14.04 13.38
CA GLU A 164 7.49 14.34 11.97
C GLU A 164 8.88 13.90 11.47
N GLU A 165 9.93 14.12 12.25
CA GLU A 165 11.29 13.66 11.93
C GLU A 165 11.38 12.12 11.90
N LEU A 166 10.77 11.46 12.90
CA LEU A 166 10.68 10.00 12.97
C LEU A 166 9.97 9.44 11.73
N ASP A 167 8.80 9.97 11.38
CA ASP A 167 8.02 9.55 10.21
C ASP A 167 8.79 9.79 8.90
N LYS A 168 9.55 10.89 8.82
CA LYS A 168 10.43 11.19 7.68
C LYS A 168 11.53 10.14 7.52
N LYS A 169 12.22 9.73 8.60
CA LYS A 169 13.25 8.68 8.54
C LYS A 169 12.67 7.35 8.08
N ILE A 170 11.50 6.97 8.59
CA ILE A 170 10.81 5.74 8.17
C ILE A 170 10.48 5.79 6.68
N LYS A 171 9.93 6.90 6.19
CA LYS A 171 9.64 7.11 4.76
C LYS A 171 10.89 7.10 3.87
N GLN A 172 12.05 7.43 4.42
CA GLN A 172 13.34 7.34 3.74
C GLN A 172 13.90 5.90 3.69
N GLY A 173 13.17 4.92 4.21
CA GLY A 173 13.52 3.50 4.15
C GLY A 173 14.22 2.96 5.40
N GLN A 174 14.36 3.78 6.45
CA GLN A 174 14.88 3.31 7.73
C GLN A 174 13.85 2.41 8.42
N SER A 175 14.30 1.32 9.06
CA SER A 175 13.40 0.49 9.85
C SER A 175 12.82 1.27 11.02
N ALA A 176 11.54 1.04 11.36
CA ALA A 176 10.87 1.74 12.45
C ALA A 176 11.65 1.64 13.77
N ASN A 177 12.17 0.45 14.09
CA ASN A 177 12.97 0.22 15.29
C ASN A 177 14.20 1.13 15.35
N LYS A 178 14.93 1.25 14.24
CA LYS A 178 16.13 2.11 14.19
C LYS A 178 15.75 3.58 14.23
N ALA A 179 14.68 3.98 13.53
CA ALA A 179 14.22 5.37 13.54
C ALA A 179 13.76 5.82 14.93
N GLU A 180 13.07 4.95 15.68
CA GLU A 180 12.69 5.18 17.07
C GLU A 180 13.93 5.35 17.96
N MET A 181 14.92 4.46 17.87
CA MET A 181 16.16 4.59 18.65
C MET A 181 16.92 5.87 18.33
N ASP A 182 17.02 6.27 17.06
CA ASP A 182 17.76 7.46 16.65
C ASP A 182 17.07 8.77 17.08
N ILE A 183 15.74 8.82 17.12
CA ILE A 183 14.97 10.05 17.36
C ILE A 183 14.47 10.14 18.80
N LEU A 184 13.95 9.05 19.34
CA LEU A 184 13.39 9.00 20.70
C LEU A 184 14.42 8.52 21.73
N GLY A 185 15.51 7.86 21.31
CA GLY A 185 16.49 7.25 22.23
C GLY A 185 15.98 5.96 22.91
N CYS A 186 14.80 5.48 22.54
CA CYS A 186 14.16 4.27 23.08
C CYS A 186 13.05 3.80 22.12
N ARG A 187 12.40 2.67 22.41
CA ARG A 187 11.26 2.18 21.61
C ARG A 187 9.97 2.89 22.02
N LEU A 188 9.13 3.22 21.05
CA LEU A 188 7.82 3.82 21.33
C LEU A 188 6.92 2.86 22.13
N ASP A 189 7.06 1.56 21.88
CA ASP A 189 6.33 0.52 22.63
C ASP A 189 6.76 0.50 24.12
N GLU A 190 8.04 0.77 24.44
CA GLU A 190 8.52 0.88 25.82
C GLU A 190 7.89 2.08 26.53
N ILE A 191 7.94 3.27 25.90
CA ILE A 191 7.26 4.46 26.43
C ILE A 191 5.79 4.16 26.68
N THR A 192 5.13 3.48 25.75
CA THR A 192 3.71 3.15 25.84
C THR A 192 3.40 2.24 27.02
N VAL A 193 4.14 1.14 27.19
CA VAL A 193 3.97 0.21 28.32
C VAL A 193 4.17 0.93 29.66
N HIS A 194 5.21 1.75 29.79
CA HIS A 194 5.48 2.48 31.03
C HIS A 194 4.41 3.55 31.33
N MET A 195 3.92 4.26 30.31
CA MET A 195 2.85 5.24 30.48
C MET A 195 1.50 4.58 30.81
N CYS A 196 1.15 3.46 30.17
CA CYS A 196 -0.06 2.69 30.49
C CYS A 196 -0.04 2.18 31.94
N ASN A 197 1.11 1.69 32.42
CA ASN A 197 1.28 1.32 33.83
C ASN A 197 1.07 2.54 34.74
N HIS A 198 1.67 3.69 34.41
CA HIS A 198 1.51 4.92 35.20
C HIS A 198 0.05 5.40 35.26
N TRP A 199 -0.70 5.27 34.17
CA TRP A 199 -2.10 5.69 34.12
C TRP A 199 -3.07 4.67 34.75
N GLY A 200 -2.63 3.46 35.09
CA GLY A 200 -3.51 2.40 35.59
C GLY A 200 -4.39 1.81 34.48
N THR A 201 -3.86 1.71 33.26
CA THR A 201 -4.55 1.13 32.10
C THR A 201 -4.74 -0.39 32.26
N PRO A 202 -5.87 -0.98 31.81
CA PRO A 202 -6.11 -2.42 31.86
C PRO A 202 -4.95 -3.28 31.33
N ALA A 203 -4.68 -4.40 31.99
CA ALA A 203 -3.58 -5.29 31.65
C ALA A 203 -3.61 -5.77 30.19
N PRO A 204 -4.77 -6.13 29.58
CA PRO A 204 -4.80 -6.55 28.17
C PRO A 204 -4.22 -5.54 27.18
N ILE A 205 -4.29 -4.23 27.47
CA ILE A 205 -3.66 -3.21 26.62
C ILE A 205 -2.14 -3.30 26.73
N ILE A 206 -1.61 -3.46 27.95
CA ILE A 206 -0.17 -3.60 28.23
C ILE A 206 0.36 -4.91 27.66
N GLU A 207 -0.33 -6.03 27.93
CA GLU A 207 0.00 -7.37 27.43
C GLU A 207 0.05 -7.42 25.91
N SER A 208 -0.73 -6.60 25.22
CA SER A 208 -0.72 -6.50 23.76
C SER A 208 0.63 -6.06 23.17
N PHE A 209 1.57 -5.59 23.99
CA PHE A 209 2.95 -5.24 23.63
C PHE A 209 4.00 -6.26 24.06
N LEU A 210 3.66 -7.18 24.97
CA LEU A 210 4.62 -8.08 25.60
C LEU A 210 4.72 -9.40 24.84
N THR A 211 5.95 -9.82 24.49
CA THR A 211 6.22 -11.07 23.74
C THR A 211 5.82 -12.35 24.48
N LYS A 212 5.49 -12.25 25.77
CA LYS A 212 4.85 -13.32 26.52
C LYS A 212 3.42 -13.61 26.02
N HIS A 213 2.70 -12.58 25.55
CA HIS A 213 1.28 -12.65 25.18
C HIS A 213 1.03 -12.44 23.69
N ILE A 214 2.01 -11.90 22.95
CA ILE A 214 1.99 -11.76 21.48
C ILE A 214 3.22 -12.43 20.85
N PRO A 215 3.13 -12.87 19.58
CA PRO A 215 4.26 -13.56 18.94
C PRO A 215 5.43 -12.61 18.63
N ASN A 216 6.65 -13.07 18.86
CA ASN A 216 7.88 -12.39 18.43
C ASN A 216 8.11 -12.55 16.90
N SER A 217 9.16 -11.92 16.37
CA SER A 217 9.42 -11.95 14.91
C SER A 217 9.62 -13.35 14.32
N GLN A 218 10.26 -14.27 15.05
CA GLN A 218 10.46 -15.66 14.59
C GLN A 218 9.14 -16.44 14.61
N GLU A 219 8.33 -16.23 15.65
CA GLU A 219 7.02 -16.87 15.78
C GLU A 219 6.02 -16.37 14.74
N LEU A 220 6.02 -15.06 14.44
CA LEU A 220 5.24 -14.50 13.33
C LEU A 220 5.67 -15.09 11.99
N GLN A 221 6.97 -15.31 11.78
CA GLN A 221 7.45 -15.98 10.57
C GLN A 221 6.96 -17.42 10.52
N ALA A 222 7.07 -18.19 11.59
CA ALA A 222 6.58 -19.56 11.65
C ALA A 222 5.09 -19.65 11.30
N LEU A 223 4.26 -18.78 11.88
CA LEU A 223 2.82 -18.69 11.56
C LEU A 223 2.57 -18.32 10.08
N ALA A 224 3.34 -17.39 9.52
CA ALA A 224 3.21 -17.00 8.12
C ALA A 224 3.60 -18.10 7.13
N HIS A 225 4.57 -18.96 7.48
CA HIS A 225 5.02 -20.06 6.62
C HIS A 225 3.95 -21.14 6.44
N LEU A 226 3.10 -21.34 7.45
CA LEU A 226 1.99 -22.30 7.37
C LEU A 226 0.96 -21.92 6.30
N ALA A 227 0.89 -20.66 5.86
CA ALA A 227 -0.02 -20.17 4.81
C ALA A 227 0.75 -19.64 3.58
N HIS A 228 1.83 -20.32 3.17
CA HIS A 228 2.68 -19.84 2.09
C HIS A 228 1.97 -19.76 0.72
N HIS A 229 1.11 -20.73 0.42
CA HIS A 229 0.33 -20.80 -0.82
C HIS A 229 -1.04 -20.14 -0.63
N GLN A 230 -1.37 -19.12 -1.46
CA GLN A 230 -2.58 -18.32 -1.29
C GLN A 230 -3.89 -19.08 -1.58
N GLU A 231 -3.81 -20.12 -2.41
CA GLU A 231 -4.96 -20.92 -2.87
C GLU A 231 -5.23 -22.14 -1.97
N GLU A 232 -4.37 -22.38 -0.98
CA GLU A 232 -4.48 -23.52 -0.08
C GLU A 232 -4.88 -23.07 1.32
N LEU A 233 -5.47 -23.99 2.09
CA LEU A 233 -5.69 -23.76 3.52
C LEU A 233 -4.34 -23.81 4.25
N PRO A 234 -4.16 -23.02 5.31
CA PRO A 234 -2.95 -23.07 6.13
C PRO A 234 -2.72 -24.45 6.74
N GLY A 235 -1.45 -24.81 6.92
CA GLY A 235 -1.06 -25.97 7.73
C GLY A 235 -1.44 -25.79 9.20
N PHE A 236 -1.57 -26.92 9.92
CA PHE A 236 -1.87 -26.91 11.34
C PHE A 236 -0.67 -26.44 12.18
N ILE A 237 -0.97 -25.80 13.31
CA ILE A 237 0.04 -25.37 14.28
C ILE A 237 0.37 -26.55 15.19
N GLU A 238 1.61 -27.03 15.13
CA GLU A 238 2.08 -28.15 15.97
C GLU A 238 2.70 -27.67 17.30
N ASP A 239 3.35 -26.50 17.28
CA ASP A 239 3.99 -25.95 18.46
C ASP A 239 2.97 -25.48 19.51
N LYS A 240 3.18 -25.89 20.77
CA LYS A 240 2.27 -25.58 21.88
C LYS A 240 2.20 -24.08 22.16
N ARG A 241 3.33 -23.37 22.10
CA ARG A 241 3.40 -21.93 22.35
C ARG A 241 2.71 -21.15 21.24
N LEU A 242 2.94 -21.50 19.98
CA LEU A 242 2.25 -20.90 18.84
C LEU A 242 0.74 -21.14 18.91
N THR A 243 0.31 -22.33 19.35
CA THR A 243 -1.12 -22.62 19.55
C THR A 243 -1.74 -21.71 20.61
N ILE A 244 -1.06 -21.51 21.75
CA ILE A 244 -1.52 -20.59 22.80
C ILE A 244 -1.61 -19.15 22.25
N LEU A 245 -0.59 -18.69 21.54
CA LEU A 245 -0.54 -17.34 20.98
C LEU A 245 -1.59 -17.12 19.88
N ALA A 246 -1.85 -18.13 19.04
CA ALA A 246 -2.87 -18.07 17.99
C ALA A 246 -4.29 -18.04 18.56
N ASN A 247 -4.52 -18.71 19.70
CA ASN A 247 -5.82 -18.67 20.38
C ASN A 247 -6.00 -17.40 21.23
N SER A 248 -4.92 -16.67 21.53
CA SER A 248 -5.00 -15.38 22.22
C SER A 248 -5.59 -14.31 21.29
N PRO A 249 -6.66 -13.59 21.69
CA PRO A 249 -7.27 -12.59 20.84
C PRO A 249 -6.39 -11.33 20.66
N LEU A 250 -5.34 -11.17 21.48
CA LEU A 250 -4.36 -10.09 21.35
C LEU A 250 -3.57 -10.14 20.03
N ILE A 251 -3.48 -11.30 19.37
CA ILE A 251 -2.86 -11.42 18.05
C ILE A 251 -3.58 -10.58 16.99
N PHE A 252 -4.92 -10.49 17.07
CA PHE A 252 -5.72 -9.65 16.19
C PHE A 252 -5.43 -8.17 16.42
N SER A 253 -5.34 -7.78 17.70
CA SER A 253 -4.99 -6.41 18.07
C SER A 253 -3.64 -5.98 17.52
N TYR A 254 -2.64 -6.85 17.63
CA TYR A 254 -1.30 -6.61 17.11
C TYR A 254 -1.29 -6.53 15.57
N CYS A 255 -1.83 -7.54 14.89
CA CYS A 255 -1.80 -7.61 13.43
C CYS A 255 -2.62 -6.49 12.79
N ALA A 256 -3.80 -6.19 13.33
CA ALA A 256 -4.67 -5.12 12.81
C ALA A 256 -4.01 -3.74 12.93
N ASN A 257 -3.31 -3.47 14.05
CA ASN A 257 -2.50 -2.26 14.18
C ASN A 257 -1.42 -2.17 13.08
N LYS A 258 -0.65 -3.25 12.89
CA LYS A 258 0.39 -3.26 11.84
C LYS A 258 -0.21 -3.07 10.44
N ILE A 259 -1.33 -3.73 10.14
CA ILE A 259 -2.04 -3.60 8.85
C ILE A 259 -2.52 -2.16 8.63
N ALA A 260 -3.24 -1.56 9.59
CA ALA A 260 -3.81 -0.23 9.42
C ALA A 260 -2.74 0.86 9.27
N HIS A 261 -1.65 0.77 10.05
CA HIS A 261 -0.50 1.69 9.91
C HIS A 261 0.22 1.51 8.57
N GLU A 262 0.44 0.26 8.16
CA GLU A 262 1.11 -0.05 6.88
C GLU A 262 0.28 0.44 5.69
N ALA A 263 -1.03 0.14 5.66
CA ALA A 263 -1.94 0.61 4.62
C ALA A 263 -2.04 2.14 4.60
N THR A 264 -2.05 2.79 5.77
CA THR A 264 -2.09 4.26 5.84
C THR A 264 -0.84 4.92 5.28
N ASN A 265 0.33 4.30 5.44
CA ASN A 265 1.60 4.90 5.06
C ASN A 265 2.02 4.52 3.64
N ASN A 266 1.80 3.27 3.25
CA ASN A 266 2.31 2.69 2.02
C ASN A 266 1.19 2.27 1.04
N GLY A 267 -0.07 2.32 1.46
CA GLY A 267 -1.23 1.87 0.68
C GLY A 267 -1.45 0.37 0.75
N TRP A 268 -2.58 -0.08 0.20
CA TRP A 268 -2.96 -1.50 0.11
C TRP A 268 -1.99 -2.34 -0.74
N GLU A 269 -1.19 -1.71 -1.60
CA GLU A 269 -0.16 -2.35 -2.44
C GLU A 269 1.16 -2.61 -1.68
N SER A 270 1.21 -2.39 -0.37
CA SER A 270 2.42 -2.63 0.40
C SER A 270 2.83 -4.11 0.38
N LYS A 271 4.12 -4.35 0.15
CA LYS A 271 4.74 -5.68 0.20
C LYS A 271 4.70 -6.33 1.58
N ASN A 272 4.46 -5.55 2.64
CA ASN A 272 4.42 -6.04 4.01
C ASN A 272 3.03 -6.58 4.40
N LEU A 273 1.96 -6.14 3.74
CA LEU A 273 0.60 -6.57 4.07
C LEU A 273 0.36 -8.08 3.86
N PRO A 274 0.83 -8.72 2.76
CA PRO A 274 0.69 -10.16 2.59
C PRO A 274 1.26 -11.00 3.74
N PHE A 275 2.32 -10.51 4.42
CA PHE A 275 2.88 -11.18 5.58
C PHE A 275 1.86 -11.27 6.72
N PHE A 276 1.22 -10.17 7.09
CA PHE A 276 0.20 -10.16 8.15
C PHE A 276 -1.07 -10.92 7.76
N TYR A 277 -1.48 -10.86 6.49
CA TYR A 277 -2.62 -11.64 6.01
C TYR A 277 -2.39 -13.15 6.11
N ARG A 278 -1.17 -13.64 5.83
CA ARG A 278 -0.82 -15.05 6.02
C ARG A 278 -0.87 -15.47 7.50
N ILE A 279 -0.37 -14.63 8.40
CA ILE A 279 -0.44 -14.91 9.84
C ILE A 279 -1.88 -15.03 10.30
N LEU A 280 -2.72 -14.08 9.91
CA LEU A 280 -4.15 -14.09 10.26
C LEU A 280 -4.89 -15.27 9.63
N ALA A 281 -4.54 -15.63 8.39
CA ALA A 281 -5.08 -16.81 7.71
C ALA A 281 -4.78 -18.08 8.52
N THR A 282 -3.53 -18.25 8.97
CA THR A 282 -3.13 -19.37 9.84
C THR A 282 -3.88 -19.36 11.17
N VAL A 283 -3.97 -18.20 11.83
CA VAL A 283 -4.65 -18.08 13.13
C VAL A 283 -6.14 -18.41 13.04
N ILE A 284 -6.82 -17.90 12.01
CA ILE A 284 -8.25 -18.14 11.79
C ILE A 284 -8.49 -19.51 11.14
N HIS A 285 -7.46 -20.09 10.50
CA HIS A 285 -7.51 -21.29 9.69
C HIS A 285 -8.48 -21.13 8.50
N CYS A 286 -8.23 -20.12 7.67
CA CYS A 286 -9.02 -19.82 6.48
C CYS A 286 -8.13 -19.41 5.29
N TYR A 287 -8.74 -19.30 4.09
CA TYR A 287 -8.03 -18.83 2.90
C TYR A 287 -7.56 -17.38 3.05
N HIS A 288 -6.40 -17.09 2.45
CA HIS A 288 -5.81 -15.75 2.43
C HIS A 288 -6.78 -14.67 1.89
N SER A 289 -7.56 -15.01 0.85
CA SER A 289 -8.55 -14.11 0.25
C SER A 289 -9.66 -13.70 1.22
N LYS A 290 -10.04 -14.59 2.15
CA LYS A 290 -11.04 -14.29 3.17
C LYS A 290 -10.54 -13.21 4.12
N ILE A 291 -9.29 -13.31 4.59
CA ILE A 291 -8.68 -12.28 5.45
C ILE A 291 -8.67 -10.91 4.76
N ILE A 292 -8.26 -10.86 3.49
CA ILE A 292 -8.25 -9.61 2.71
C ILE A 292 -9.67 -9.02 2.65
N HIS A 293 -10.67 -9.85 2.36
CA HIS A 293 -12.06 -9.43 2.33
C HIS A 293 -12.49 -8.82 3.67
N SER A 294 -12.22 -9.51 4.79
CA SER A 294 -12.59 -9.07 6.14
C SER A 294 -11.93 -7.74 6.51
N VAL A 295 -10.64 -7.58 6.21
CA VAL A 295 -9.89 -6.35 6.45
C VAL A 295 -10.47 -5.17 5.64
N HIS A 296 -10.78 -5.40 4.37
CA HIS A 296 -11.37 -4.37 3.51
C HIS A 296 -12.79 -4.01 3.95
N LEU A 297 -13.63 -5.00 4.26
CA LEU A 297 -14.98 -4.79 4.79
C LEU A 297 -14.93 -3.98 6.09
N ALA A 298 -14.09 -4.36 7.04
CA ALA A 298 -13.87 -3.63 8.28
C ALA A 298 -13.44 -2.17 8.03
N SER A 299 -12.60 -1.94 7.02
CA SER A 299 -12.19 -0.58 6.63
C SER A 299 -13.37 0.26 6.12
N THR A 300 -14.31 -0.33 5.37
CA THR A 300 -15.54 0.35 4.93
C THR A 300 -16.47 0.67 6.10
N GLU A 301 -16.59 -0.23 7.07
CA GLU A 301 -17.37 0.02 8.28
C GLU A 301 -16.75 1.13 9.13
N ALA A 302 -15.42 1.10 9.33
CA ALA A 302 -14.72 2.14 10.05
C ALA A 302 -14.92 3.53 9.42
N ALA A 303 -14.91 3.61 8.09
CA ALA A 303 -15.18 4.83 7.34
C ALA A 303 -16.61 5.35 7.55
N ARG A 304 -17.59 4.46 7.74
CA ARG A 304 -18.98 4.83 8.02
C ARG A 304 -19.19 5.27 9.46
N LEU A 305 -18.63 4.54 10.42
CA LEU A 305 -18.94 4.70 11.84
C LEU A 305 -18.02 5.69 12.58
N TYR A 306 -16.74 5.76 12.21
CA TYR A 306 -15.71 6.41 13.02
C TYR A 306 -14.91 7.47 12.27
N ASN A 307 -15.41 7.99 11.15
CA ASN A 307 -14.72 9.01 10.38
C ASN A 307 -14.65 10.34 11.15
N ASN A 308 -13.45 10.74 11.55
CA ASN A 308 -13.17 11.97 12.29
C ASN A 308 -12.63 13.12 11.40
N GLY A 309 -12.50 12.89 10.08
CA GLY A 309 -11.99 13.86 9.11
C GLY A 309 -10.48 14.13 9.19
N GLY A 310 -9.72 13.38 9.99
CA GLY A 310 -8.27 13.51 10.16
C GLY A 310 -7.47 13.10 8.93
N LYS A 311 -7.93 12.08 8.23
CA LYS A 311 -7.43 11.65 6.91
C LYS A 311 -8.58 11.09 6.07
N ALA A 312 -8.34 10.90 4.78
CA ALA A 312 -9.21 10.06 3.97
C ALA A 312 -9.22 8.63 4.57
N PRO A 313 -10.40 8.03 4.80
CA PRO A 313 -10.50 6.67 5.31
C PRO A 313 -9.81 5.65 4.39
N LEU A 314 -9.30 4.55 4.94
CA LEU A 314 -8.69 3.47 4.15
C LEU A 314 -9.66 2.86 3.11
N ALA A 315 -10.96 2.89 3.38
CA ALA A 315 -11.99 2.48 2.43
C ALA A 315 -11.91 3.25 1.11
N ASN A 316 -11.58 4.55 1.14
CA ASN A 316 -11.45 5.37 -0.05
C ASN A 316 -10.27 4.91 -0.92
N GLN A 317 -9.20 4.40 -0.31
CA GLN A 317 -8.05 3.83 -1.04
C GLN A 317 -8.41 2.56 -1.83
N LEU A 318 -9.53 1.89 -1.51
CA LEU A 318 -10.01 0.74 -2.29
C LEU A 318 -10.63 1.18 -3.62
N LEU A 319 -11.15 2.42 -3.70
CA LEU A 319 -11.71 2.99 -4.93
C LEU A 319 -10.60 3.52 -5.85
N ASP A 320 -9.58 4.15 -5.26
CA ASP A 320 -8.38 4.57 -5.96
C ASP A 320 -7.15 4.42 -5.06
N PRO A 321 -6.24 3.48 -5.37
CA PRO A 321 -5.06 3.20 -4.54
C PRO A 321 -4.07 4.37 -4.41
N ASN A 322 -4.09 5.33 -5.34
CA ASN A 322 -3.08 6.39 -5.42
C ASN A 322 -3.60 7.76 -4.98
N LEU A 323 -4.88 8.06 -5.22
CA LEU A 323 -5.47 9.38 -4.98
C LEU A 323 -5.36 9.83 -3.52
N TYR A 324 -5.51 8.91 -2.58
CA TYR A 324 -5.59 9.20 -1.15
C TYR A 324 -4.28 8.98 -0.39
N LEU A 325 -3.21 8.63 -1.10
CA LEU A 325 -1.88 8.59 -0.52
C LEU A 325 -1.28 10.00 -0.60
N ASN A 326 -0.90 10.56 0.55
CA ASN A 326 -0.10 11.78 0.66
C ASN A 326 1.36 11.56 0.18
N LYS A 327 1.56 10.79 -0.89
CA LYS A 327 2.72 11.04 -1.75
C LYS A 327 2.46 12.41 -2.31
N LYS A 328 3.22 13.42 -1.83
CA LYS A 328 3.51 14.58 -2.68
C LYS A 328 3.77 13.97 -4.05
N THR A 329 2.94 14.32 -5.00
CA THR A 329 3.12 13.95 -6.39
C THR A 329 4.37 14.71 -6.87
N THR A 330 5.56 14.34 -6.39
CA THR A 330 6.51 13.84 -7.36
C THR A 330 5.75 12.73 -8.06
N ILE A 331 5.11 13.11 -9.17
CA ILE A 331 5.03 12.27 -10.34
C ILE A 331 6.49 11.97 -10.69
N ALA A 332 7.16 11.16 -9.87
CA ALA A 332 8.15 10.24 -10.32
C ALA A 332 7.32 9.26 -11.13
N VAL A 333 7.01 9.68 -12.38
CA VAL A 333 6.74 8.78 -13.49
C VAL A 333 7.68 7.62 -13.23
N ALA A 334 7.12 6.43 -13.02
CA ALA A 334 7.89 5.21 -12.94
C ALA A 334 8.96 5.28 -14.03
N ARG A 335 10.20 5.57 -13.63
CA ARG A 335 11.31 5.86 -14.55
C ARG A 335 11.91 4.53 -15.00
N THR A 336 11.04 3.63 -15.37
CA THR A 336 11.23 2.28 -15.90
C THR A 336 9.81 1.89 -16.32
N THR A 337 9.29 2.33 -17.47
CA THR A 337 9.42 1.56 -18.73
C THR A 337 9.18 2.40 -20.01
N ASN A 338 8.98 3.72 -19.94
CA ASN A 338 8.70 4.55 -21.12
C ASN A 338 9.87 5.46 -21.57
N ALA A 339 11.04 5.39 -20.92
CA ALA A 339 12.17 6.27 -21.25
C ALA A 339 12.59 6.20 -22.75
N PRO A 340 12.69 5.02 -23.39
CA PRO A 340 13.08 4.95 -24.79
C PRO A 340 12.01 5.52 -25.75
N ILE A 341 10.73 5.25 -25.46
CA ILE A 341 9.60 5.69 -26.30
C ILE A 341 9.37 7.21 -26.15
N LEU A 342 9.55 7.77 -24.95
CA LEU A 342 9.48 9.21 -24.70
C LEU A 342 10.66 9.95 -25.35
N THR A 343 11.86 9.40 -25.27
CA THR A 343 13.04 9.96 -25.97
C THR A 343 12.81 9.93 -27.49
N LEU A 344 12.29 8.83 -28.03
CA LEU A 344 11.92 8.73 -29.44
C LEU A 344 10.89 9.81 -29.82
N LYS A 345 9.81 9.96 -29.04
CA LYS A 345 8.78 10.98 -29.27
C LYS A 345 9.40 12.39 -29.30
N LYS A 346 10.25 12.72 -28.33
CA LYS A 346 10.91 14.02 -28.27
C LYS A 346 11.80 14.28 -29.49
N GLN A 347 12.62 13.30 -29.88
CA GLN A 347 13.54 13.43 -31.01
C GLN A 347 12.81 13.55 -32.36
N VAL A 348 11.74 12.78 -32.54
CA VAL A 348 10.93 12.83 -33.78
C VAL A 348 10.14 14.14 -33.89
N SER A 349 9.71 14.73 -32.77
CA SER A 349 9.00 16.02 -32.77
C SER A 349 9.91 17.25 -32.90
N GLN A 350 11.20 17.14 -32.58
CA GLN A 350 12.13 18.28 -32.56
C GLN A 350 12.90 18.50 -33.87
N SER A 351 12.88 17.55 -34.80
CA SER A 351 13.71 17.62 -36.01
C SER A 351 12.96 17.07 -37.23
N GLN A 352 13.10 17.72 -38.38
CA GLN A 352 12.68 17.15 -39.67
C GLN A 352 13.64 16.02 -40.05
N LEU A 353 13.32 14.81 -39.59
CA LEU A 353 14.16 13.61 -39.79
C LEU A 353 13.74 12.84 -41.05
N GLY A 354 14.74 12.35 -41.79
CA GLY A 354 14.51 11.47 -42.93
C GLY A 354 14.07 10.06 -42.53
N ALA A 355 13.56 9.26 -43.46
CA ALA A 355 13.05 7.90 -43.18
C ALA A 355 14.10 6.98 -42.54
N LYS A 356 15.36 7.03 -43.01
CA LYS A 356 16.46 6.22 -42.46
C LYS A 356 16.79 6.58 -41.00
N GLU A 357 16.72 7.85 -40.65
CA GLU A 357 16.99 8.33 -39.29
C GLU A 357 15.86 7.94 -38.33
N LYS A 358 14.60 8.11 -38.77
CA LYS A 358 13.42 7.62 -38.04
C LYS A 358 13.49 6.12 -37.76
N ALA A 359 13.88 5.31 -38.76
CA ALA A 359 14.11 3.88 -38.57
C ALA A 359 15.21 3.57 -37.55
N ASN A 360 16.33 4.31 -37.56
CA ASN A 360 17.42 4.10 -36.62
C ASN A 360 16.99 4.42 -35.17
N LEU A 361 16.29 5.53 -34.97
CA LEU A 361 15.77 5.89 -33.65
C LEU A 361 14.74 4.87 -33.15
N ALA A 362 13.84 4.41 -34.03
CA ALA A 362 12.88 3.36 -33.70
C ALA A 362 13.58 2.03 -33.33
N LEU A 363 14.63 1.64 -34.06
CA LEU A 363 15.41 0.44 -33.75
C LEU A 363 16.10 0.56 -32.37
N LYS A 364 16.66 1.72 -32.04
CA LYS A 364 17.24 1.98 -30.71
C LYS A 364 16.19 1.86 -29.60
N ALA A 365 15.00 2.42 -29.82
CA ALA A 365 13.88 2.29 -28.89
C ALA A 365 13.43 0.83 -28.74
N ILE A 366 13.32 0.08 -29.83
CA ILE A 366 12.95 -1.35 -29.82
C ILE A 366 13.98 -2.17 -29.03
N LYS A 367 15.28 -1.97 -29.25
CA LYS A 367 16.32 -2.69 -28.50
C LYS A 367 16.27 -2.44 -26.99
N GLN A 368 15.86 -1.23 -26.59
CA GLN A 368 15.79 -0.85 -25.18
C GLN A 368 14.47 -1.26 -24.52
N SER A 369 13.35 -1.17 -25.24
CA SER A 369 12.01 -1.47 -24.74
C SER A 369 11.61 -2.94 -24.87
N ILE A 370 12.03 -3.62 -25.93
CA ILE A 370 11.64 -5.00 -26.26
C ILE A 370 12.89 -5.90 -26.19
N LYS A 371 13.43 -6.09 -24.97
CA LYS A 371 14.63 -6.92 -24.74
C LYS A 371 14.47 -8.38 -25.19
N ASN A 372 13.24 -8.86 -25.28
CA ASN A 372 12.92 -10.22 -25.73
C ASN A 372 13.08 -10.40 -27.25
N ALA A 373 13.15 -9.34 -28.05
CA ALA A 373 13.39 -9.42 -29.49
C ALA A 373 14.88 -9.74 -29.76
N LYS A 374 15.20 -11.04 -29.84
CA LYS A 374 16.59 -11.51 -30.01
C LYS A 374 17.13 -11.18 -31.40
N ARG A 375 16.28 -11.18 -32.43
CA ARG A 375 16.68 -10.80 -33.78
C ARG A 375 15.70 -9.80 -34.39
N THR A 376 16.22 -8.83 -35.14
CA THR A 376 15.42 -7.77 -35.75
C THR A 376 15.94 -7.40 -37.12
N ILE A 377 15.04 -7.21 -38.09
CA ILE A 377 15.33 -6.63 -39.39
C ILE A 377 14.45 -5.41 -39.57
N VAL A 378 15.01 -4.32 -40.06
CA VAL A 378 14.28 -3.13 -40.46
C VAL A 378 14.42 -2.99 -41.97
N LEU A 379 13.31 -3.10 -42.68
CA LEU A 379 13.25 -3.04 -44.14
C LEU A 379 12.67 -1.69 -44.58
N LYS A 380 13.14 -1.16 -45.69
CA LYS A 380 12.53 -0.03 -46.40
C LYS A 380 11.83 -0.55 -47.64
N HIS A 381 10.55 -0.24 -47.75
CA HIS A 381 9.80 -0.36 -49.00
C HIS A 381 9.71 1.02 -49.65
N SER A 382 10.25 1.17 -50.85
CA SER A 382 10.15 2.38 -51.67
C SER A 382 10.10 2.02 -53.15
N ASN A 383 9.20 2.64 -53.91
CA ASN A 383 9.04 2.40 -55.35
C ASN A 383 8.95 0.89 -55.71
N ASN A 384 8.10 0.14 -54.98
CA ASN A 384 7.91 -1.31 -55.11
C ASN A 384 9.16 -2.18 -54.91
N LYS A 385 10.22 -1.64 -54.29
CA LYS A 385 11.43 -2.38 -53.90
C LYS A 385 11.52 -2.45 -52.38
N VAL A 386 11.82 -3.64 -51.86
CA VAL A 386 12.08 -3.89 -50.44
C VAL A 386 13.56 -4.14 -50.24
N SER A 387 14.18 -3.36 -49.35
CA SER A 387 15.60 -3.49 -49.02
C SER A 387 15.85 -3.42 -47.52
N PRO A 388 16.79 -4.22 -46.97
CA PRO A 388 17.17 -4.11 -45.57
C PRO A 388 17.95 -2.82 -45.29
N LEU A 389 17.48 -2.05 -44.31
CA LEU A 389 18.15 -0.85 -43.79
C LEU A 389 19.05 -1.15 -42.59
N PHE A 390 18.54 -1.94 -41.65
CA PHE A 390 19.23 -2.27 -40.41
C PHE A 390 18.93 -3.72 -40.01
N GLN A 391 19.88 -4.35 -39.33
CA GLN A 391 19.70 -5.68 -38.76
C GLN A 391 20.32 -5.79 -37.36
N PHE A 392 19.82 -6.74 -36.59
CA PHE A 392 20.33 -7.14 -35.29
C PHE A 392 20.10 -8.64 -35.09
N GLY A 393 21.12 -9.39 -34.65
CA GLY A 393 21.01 -10.82 -34.36
C GLY A 393 20.92 -11.77 -35.56
N TYR A 394 20.96 -11.24 -36.79
CA TYR A 394 21.03 -12.00 -38.05
C TYR A 394 22.43 -11.95 -38.67
N ASP A 395 22.78 -13.00 -39.41
CA ASP A 395 24.02 -13.09 -40.19
C ASP A 395 23.88 -12.29 -41.50
N THR A 396 24.81 -11.37 -41.72
CA THR A 396 24.84 -10.48 -42.90
C THR A 396 24.90 -11.24 -44.22
N GLU A 397 25.60 -12.38 -44.26
CA GLU A 397 25.77 -13.16 -45.49
C GLU A 397 24.48 -13.92 -45.85
N LYS A 398 23.68 -14.31 -44.86
CA LYS A 398 22.37 -14.92 -45.08
C LYS A 398 21.34 -13.90 -45.56
N LEU A 399 21.31 -12.69 -44.99
CA LEU A 399 20.38 -11.64 -45.41
C LEU A 399 20.64 -11.12 -46.84
N LYS A 400 21.89 -11.10 -47.29
CA LYS A 400 22.24 -10.71 -48.67
C LYS A 400 21.78 -11.73 -49.72
N LYS A 401 21.69 -13.02 -49.34
CA LYS A 401 21.20 -14.09 -50.21
C LYS A 401 19.68 -14.10 -50.35
N THR A 402 18.96 -13.45 -49.42
CA THR A 402 17.50 -13.35 -49.45
C THR A 402 17.02 -12.39 -50.55
N GLN A 403 16.11 -12.87 -51.40
CA GLN A 403 15.54 -12.06 -52.48
C GLN A 403 14.37 -11.20 -51.99
N TRP A 404 14.67 -10.10 -51.29
CA TRP A 404 13.66 -9.22 -50.70
C TRP A 404 12.69 -8.57 -51.70
N ASN A 405 13.10 -8.41 -52.96
CA ASN A 405 12.30 -7.80 -54.04
C ASN A 405 11.32 -8.77 -54.74
N THR A 406 11.22 -10.01 -54.29
CA THR A 406 10.27 -10.98 -54.87
C THR A 406 8.84 -10.66 -54.42
N PRO A 407 7.83 -10.77 -55.30
CA PRO A 407 6.44 -10.49 -54.94
C PRO A 407 5.96 -11.32 -53.74
N SER A 408 5.46 -10.64 -52.71
CA SER A 408 4.95 -11.26 -51.49
C SER A 408 3.67 -10.56 -51.06
N LYS A 409 2.60 -11.34 -50.87
CA LYS A 409 1.30 -10.84 -50.37
C LYS A 409 1.44 -10.18 -48.99
N VAL A 410 2.38 -10.64 -48.18
CA VAL A 410 2.69 -10.08 -46.85
C VAL A 410 3.24 -8.66 -46.99
N PHE A 411 4.25 -8.47 -47.83
CA PHE A 411 4.86 -7.15 -48.04
C PHE A 411 3.92 -6.19 -48.77
N GLU A 412 3.09 -6.68 -49.69
CA GLU A 412 2.03 -5.88 -50.33
C GLU A 412 0.98 -5.37 -49.31
N LYS A 413 0.62 -6.20 -48.33
CA LYS A 413 -0.32 -5.78 -47.27
C LYS A 413 0.31 -4.80 -46.29
N LEU A 414 1.58 -5.01 -45.93
CA LEU A 414 2.32 -4.15 -45.01
C LEU A 414 2.64 -2.78 -45.62
N SER A 415 2.81 -2.68 -46.94
CA SER A 415 3.10 -1.42 -47.63
C SER A 415 1.87 -0.51 -47.81
N LYS A 416 0.65 -1.05 -47.75
CA LYS A 416 -0.59 -0.26 -47.97
C LYS A 416 -1.02 0.58 -46.77
N LYS A 417 -0.79 0.11 -45.54
CA LYS A 417 -1.25 0.81 -44.33
C LYS A 417 -0.39 0.49 -43.12
N ARG A 418 -0.42 1.39 -42.14
CA ARG A 418 0.14 1.13 -40.81
C ARG A 418 -0.53 -0.10 -40.19
N SER A 419 0.27 -1.09 -39.83
CA SER A 419 -0.21 -2.32 -39.24
C SER A 419 0.82 -2.91 -38.28
N ALA A 420 0.36 -3.73 -37.36
CA ALA A 420 1.20 -4.55 -36.50
C ALA A 420 0.48 -5.88 -36.32
N THR A 421 1.22 -6.98 -36.39
CA THR A 421 0.70 -8.33 -36.21
C THR A 421 1.70 -9.17 -35.45
N HIS A 422 1.22 -9.89 -34.44
CA HIS A 422 1.96 -10.91 -33.72
C HIS A 422 1.55 -12.28 -34.25
N LEU A 423 2.54 -13.08 -34.63
CA LEU A 423 2.39 -14.35 -35.34
C LEU A 423 3.11 -15.45 -34.56
N SER A 424 2.38 -16.50 -34.22
CA SER A 424 2.88 -17.70 -33.56
C SER A 424 2.11 -18.95 -34.04
N GLY A 425 2.72 -20.12 -33.87
CA GLY A 425 2.07 -21.41 -34.17
C GLY A 425 1.58 -21.56 -35.61
N ALA A 426 0.34 -22.02 -35.79
CA ALA A 426 -0.26 -22.27 -37.11
C ALA A 426 -0.34 -21.00 -38.00
N LYS A 427 -0.54 -19.82 -37.39
CA LYS A 427 -0.60 -18.54 -38.12
C LYS A 427 0.76 -18.16 -38.71
N LEU A 428 1.85 -18.44 -38.00
CA LEU A 428 3.20 -18.23 -38.50
C LEU A 428 3.51 -19.19 -39.66
N LYS A 429 3.23 -20.50 -39.49
CA LYS A 429 3.47 -21.52 -40.53
C LYS A 429 2.76 -21.22 -41.85
N ASN A 430 1.53 -20.71 -41.80
CA ASN A 430 0.80 -20.30 -42.99
C ASN A 430 1.41 -19.07 -43.67
N LEU A 431 1.87 -18.10 -42.87
CA LEU A 431 2.47 -16.87 -43.39
C LEU A 431 3.86 -17.08 -43.98
N LEU A 432 4.63 -18.05 -43.49
CA LEU A 432 5.95 -18.39 -44.05
C LEU A 432 5.88 -18.78 -45.54
N LYS A 433 4.76 -19.37 -45.99
CA LYS A 433 4.54 -19.75 -47.39
C LYS A 433 4.38 -18.55 -48.34
N ASP A 434 4.00 -17.40 -47.80
CA ASP A 434 3.74 -16.17 -48.55
C ASP A 434 4.92 -15.15 -48.44
N LEU A 435 6.02 -15.53 -47.80
CA LEU A 435 7.24 -14.73 -47.70
C LEU A 435 8.08 -14.82 -49.00
N PRO A 436 8.97 -13.84 -49.26
CA PRO A 436 9.89 -13.90 -50.39
C PRO A 436 10.78 -15.15 -50.34
N HIS A 437 11.19 -15.62 -51.52
CA HIS A 437 12.02 -16.81 -51.69
C HIS A 437 13.26 -16.74 -50.77
N THR A 438 13.49 -17.78 -49.96
CA THR A 438 14.55 -17.95 -48.93
C THR A 438 14.41 -17.14 -47.63
N ALA A 439 13.38 -16.30 -47.46
CA ALA A 439 13.14 -15.58 -46.20
C ALA A 439 12.54 -16.48 -45.09
N ASP A 440 11.91 -17.60 -45.48
CA ASP A 440 11.45 -18.66 -44.60
C ASP A 440 12.60 -19.32 -43.81
N GLN A 441 13.78 -19.42 -44.42
CA GLN A 441 14.99 -19.97 -43.79
C GLN A 441 15.57 -19.08 -42.67
N LEU A 442 15.07 -17.85 -42.53
CA LEU A 442 15.48 -16.92 -41.48
C LEU A 442 14.72 -17.15 -40.16
N ILE A 443 13.59 -17.85 -40.19
CA ILE A 443 12.71 -18.04 -39.04
C ILE A 443 12.63 -19.51 -38.65
N ASN A 444 12.80 -19.80 -37.36
CA ASN A 444 12.54 -21.15 -36.85
C ASN A 444 11.03 -21.40 -36.66
N ASN A 445 10.53 -22.59 -36.99
CA ASN A 445 9.10 -22.94 -36.86
C ASN A 445 8.50 -22.80 -35.45
N ASN A 446 9.35 -22.78 -34.41
CA ASN A 446 8.96 -22.64 -33.00
C ASN A 446 9.17 -21.22 -32.44
N SER A 447 9.57 -20.26 -33.28
CA SER A 447 9.75 -18.86 -32.89
C SER A 447 8.44 -18.08 -32.90
N GLU A 448 8.45 -16.91 -32.27
CA GLU A 448 7.40 -15.90 -32.43
C GLU A 448 7.92 -14.72 -33.27
N LEU A 449 7.05 -14.22 -34.16
CA LEU A 449 7.35 -13.11 -35.06
C LEU A 449 6.38 -11.96 -34.82
N MET A 450 6.89 -10.74 -34.64
CA MET A 450 6.11 -9.52 -34.83
C MET A 450 6.51 -8.82 -36.13
N LEU A 451 5.50 -8.53 -36.95
CA LEU A 451 5.64 -7.70 -38.14
C LEU A 451 4.88 -6.40 -37.90
N ALA A 452 5.51 -5.27 -38.20
CA ALA A 452 4.83 -3.98 -38.16
C ALA A 452 5.28 -3.06 -39.29
N SER A 453 4.39 -2.21 -39.78
CA SER A 453 4.65 -1.25 -40.84
C SER A 453 4.38 0.18 -40.39
N ALA A 454 5.32 1.09 -40.68
CA ALA A 454 5.24 2.52 -40.45
C ALA A 454 5.36 3.28 -41.79
N PRO A 455 4.24 3.79 -42.34
CA PRO A 455 4.29 4.71 -43.49
C PRO A 455 4.96 6.03 -43.10
N ILE A 456 6.02 6.41 -43.80
CA ILE A 456 6.75 7.66 -43.55
C ILE A 456 6.37 8.73 -44.58
N SER A 457 6.07 8.34 -45.82
CA SER A 457 5.57 9.23 -46.87
C SER A 457 4.62 8.47 -47.77
N SER A 458 4.06 9.13 -48.79
CA SER A 458 3.24 8.49 -49.82
C SER A 458 3.98 7.39 -50.61
N THR A 459 5.32 7.40 -50.59
CA THR A 459 6.17 6.49 -51.38
C THR A 459 7.11 5.62 -50.52
N GLU A 460 7.20 5.86 -49.22
CA GLU A 460 8.14 5.17 -48.32
C GLU A 460 7.45 4.56 -47.09
N VAL A 461 7.65 3.26 -46.89
CA VAL A 461 7.18 2.51 -45.72
C VAL A 461 8.34 1.78 -45.07
N ILE A 462 8.45 1.86 -43.74
CA ILE A 462 9.41 1.09 -42.96
C ILE A 462 8.70 -0.13 -42.38
N ILE A 463 9.29 -1.30 -42.54
CA ILE A 463 8.78 -2.56 -42.01
C ILE A 463 9.73 -3.09 -40.94
N PHE A 464 9.18 -3.41 -39.78
CA PHE A 464 9.88 -3.99 -38.65
C PHE A 464 9.57 -5.47 -38.55
N TRP A 465 10.63 -6.27 -38.45
CA TRP A 465 10.58 -7.71 -38.31
C TRP A 465 11.29 -8.08 -37.03
N LEU A 466 10.57 -8.50 -36.00
CA LEU A 466 11.13 -8.86 -34.70
C LEU A 466 10.87 -10.35 -34.45
N GLU A 467 11.94 -11.12 -34.33
CA GLU A 467 11.90 -12.56 -34.05
C GLU A 467 12.43 -12.83 -32.64
N THR A 468 11.82 -13.79 -31.96
CA THR A 468 12.36 -14.36 -30.74
C THR A 468 12.09 -15.86 -30.64
N SER A 469 13.00 -16.57 -29.98
CA SER A 469 12.80 -17.98 -29.59
C SER A 469 11.97 -18.12 -28.31
N ASN A 470 11.76 -17.02 -27.58
CA ASN A 470 10.95 -16.98 -26.37
C ASN A 470 9.51 -16.53 -26.73
N LYS A 471 8.65 -16.28 -25.74
CA LYS A 471 7.33 -15.68 -26.00
C LYS A 471 7.41 -14.15 -25.94
N PHE A 472 6.71 -13.47 -26.84
CA PHE A 472 6.39 -12.07 -26.69
C PHE A 472 5.15 -11.89 -25.79
N ASP A 473 5.20 -10.90 -24.90
CA ASP A 473 4.06 -10.53 -24.05
C ASP A 473 3.22 -9.39 -24.67
N GLU A 474 2.05 -9.13 -24.08
CA GLU A 474 1.14 -8.07 -24.53
C GLU A 474 1.80 -6.68 -24.49
N LYS A 475 2.71 -6.48 -23.55
CA LYS A 475 3.47 -5.24 -23.41
C LYS A 475 4.45 -5.02 -24.55
N ASN A 476 5.18 -6.06 -24.98
CA ASN A 476 6.08 -6.02 -26.14
C ASN A 476 5.32 -5.60 -27.40
N TYR A 477 4.11 -6.14 -27.58
CA TYR A 477 3.25 -5.79 -28.71
C TYR A 477 2.77 -4.33 -28.64
N LYS A 478 2.37 -3.87 -27.45
CA LYS A 478 1.95 -2.49 -27.21
C LYS A 478 3.09 -1.49 -27.45
N ASP A 479 4.29 -1.80 -26.99
CA ASP A 479 5.49 -0.98 -27.17
C ASP A 479 5.86 -0.87 -28.66
N LEU A 480 5.82 -1.98 -29.41
CA LEU A 480 6.06 -1.96 -30.86
C LEU A 480 5.03 -1.09 -31.59
N LYS A 481 3.74 -1.22 -31.26
CA LYS A 481 2.68 -0.38 -31.85
C LYS A 481 2.91 1.10 -31.58
N GLN A 482 3.34 1.46 -30.37
CA GLN A 482 3.62 2.86 -30.02
C GLN A 482 4.83 3.40 -30.78
N ILE A 483 5.93 2.64 -30.86
CA ILE A 483 7.13 3.05 -31.59
C ILE A 483 6.82 3.28 -33.07
N VAL A 484 6.11 2.35 -33.71
CA VAL A 484 5.69 2.44 -35.13
C VAL A 484 4.75 3.62 -35.35
N ALA A 485 3.82 3.87 -34.43
CA ALA A 485 2.89 5.01 -34.51
C ALA A 485 3.61 6.36 -34.41
N LEU A 486 4.67 6.46 -33.59
CA LEU A 486 5.42 7.70 -33.39
C LEU A 486 6.23 8.12 -34.60
N ILE A 487 6.73 7.16 -35.38
CA ILE A 487 7.52 7.45 -36.59
C ILE A 487 6.67 7.52 -37.86
N SER A 488 5.45 6.95 -37.84
CA SER A 488 4.52 7.01 -38.96
C SER A 488 3.93 8.41 -39.13
N HIS A 489 3.77 8.86 -40.37
CA HIS A 489 2.90 10.00 -40.63
C HIS A 489 1.43 9.54 -40.56
N THR A 490 0.57 10.35 -39.95
CA THR A 490 -0.88 10.24 -40.14
C THR A 490 -1.15 10.58 -41.59
N ILE A 491 -1.40 9.56 -42.41
CA ILE A 491 -1.98 9.72 -43.74
C ILE A 491 -3.44 10.09 -43.57
#